data_AF-A0A9D7AAV8-F1
#
_entry.id   AF-A0A9D7AAV8-F1
#
_cell.length_a   1.000
_cell.length_b   1.000
_cell.length_c   1.000
_cell.angle_alpha   90.00
_cell.angle_beta   90.00
_cell.angle_gamma   90.00
#
_symmetry.space_group_name_H-M   'P 1'
#
loop_
_entity.id
_entity.type
_entity.pdbx_description
1 polymer ?
#
loop_
_entity_poly.entity_id
_entity_poly.type
_entity_poly.pdbx_seq_one_letter_code
_entity_poly.pdbx_strand_id
1 'polypeptide(L)'
;MLSEQWRAIQREAQLSAEQIGYGVTLLGRANHTQIGLYLQAFFGLSIGLERMGKLIFIADHAITHGGCFPNDMNLRQIGHDLSKLLTKCEIISNNCGEYHHYKDRPVDNIHREIETIISLFATTYRYYNLNYIAGSGKNQEDPISLWWDKVVLLICKRHYSKHQQDIDANYGNVLEHILGNNSVIMHTSEEGNPINDWQALMARRGASRVAQKYGRLYTLQIVRWLSSIISELSFRGAYEHKIEALLGLNEPFSIFLNEDKYLRERKTWSIYRK
;
A
#
# COMPACT_ATOMS: atom_id res chain seq x y z
N MET A 1 29.63 20.10 5.03
CA MET A 1 29.23 18.77 5.55
C MET A 1 27.75 18.90 5.91
N LEU A 2 26.89 17.99 5.47
CA LEU A 2 25.44 18.09 5.72
C LEU A 2 25.12 17.86 7.20
N SER A 3 24.06 18.50 7.69
CA SER A 3 23.61 18.54 9.08
C SER A 3 23.15 17.17 9.63
N GLU A 4 23.05 17.05 10.95
CA GLU A 4 22.48 15.87 11.61
C GLU A 4 21.00 15.69 11.29
N GLN A 5 20.25 16.79 11.24
CA GLN A 5 18.84 16.80 10.86
C GLN A 5 18.66 16.27 9.43
N TRP A 6 19.50 16.73 8.49
CA TRP A 6 19.49 16.21 7.13
C TRP A 6 19.69 14.70 7.10
N ARG A 7 20.71 14.18 7.80
CA ARG A 7 20.98 12.72 7.85
C ARG A 7 19.81 11.93 8.44
N ALA A 8 19.17 12.44 9.48
CA ALA A 8 18.02 11.79 10.10
C ALA A 8 16.82 11.71 9.13
N ILE A 9 16.49 12.83 8.47
CA ILE A 9 15.41 12.91 7.49
C ILE A 9 15.66 11.96 6.31
N GLN A 10 16.87 11.94 5.76
CA GLN A 10 17.19 11.06 4.62
C GLN A 10 17.12 9.57 4.98
N ARG A 11 17.56 9.18 6.17
CA ARG A 11 17.44 7.79 6.64
C ARG A 11 15.97 7.39 6.79
N GLU A 12 15.14 8.28 7.31
CA GLU A 12 13.70 8.05 7.42
C GLU A 12 13.01 7.98 6.05
N ALA A 13 13.40 8.84 5.10
CA ALA A 13 12.88 8.80 3.74
C ALA A 13 13.22 7.49 3.02
N GLN A 14 14.48 7.03 3.13
CA GLN A 14 14.91 5.75 2.57
C GLN A 14 14.18 4.56 3.22
N LEU A 15 14.06 4.55 4.56
CA LEU A 15 13.34 3.51 5.27
C LEU A 15 11.87 3.46 4.84
N SER A 16 11.20 4.61 4.79
CA SER A 16 9.81 4.71 4.36
C SER A 16 9.62 4.18 2.94
N ALA A 17 10.43 4.64 1.99
CA ALA A 17 10.31 4.25 0.59
C ALA A 17 10.63 2.75 0.37
N GLU A 18 11.61 2.18 1.07
CA GLU A 18 11.90 0.74 1.01
C GLU A 18 10.78 -0.10 1.62
N GLN A 19 10.15 0.32 2.73
CA GLN A 19 9.00 -0.38 3.31
C GLN A 19 7.79 -0.38 2.37
N ILE A 20 7.54 0.76 1.69
CA ILE A 20 6.51 0.85 0.65
C ILE A 20 6.84 -0.09 -0.51
N GLY A 21 8.07 -0.04 -1.04
CA GLY A 21 8.51 -0.88 -2.14
C GLY A 21 8.41 -2.38 -1.82
N TYR A 22 8.86 -2.78 -0.63
CA TYR A 22 8.72 -4.13 -0.12
C TYR A 22 7.24 -4.53 -0.03
N GLY A 23 6.40 -3.70 0.60
CA GLY A 23 4.98 -3.96 0.80
C GLY A 23 4.22 -4.18 -0.52
N VAL A 24 4.39 -3.26 -1.47
CA VAL A 24 3.75 -3.35 -2.81
C VAL A 24 4.27 -4.57 -3.60
N THR A 25 5.56 -4.90 -3.49
CA THR A 25 6.13 -6.09 -4.14
C THR A 25 5.49 -7.37 -3.64
N LEU A 26 5.30 -7.51 -2.33
CA LEU A 26 4.67 -8.69 -1.74
C LEU A 26 3.17 -8.74 -2.01
N LEU A 27 2.49 -7.60 -1.98
CA LEU A 27 1.08 -7.51 -2.37
C LEU A 27 0.87 -8.02 -3.80
N GLY A 28 1.85 -7.76 -4.67
CA GLY A 28 1.87 -8.25 -6.04
C GLY A 28 2.08 -9.75 -6.23
N ARG A 29 2.33 -10.49 -5.15
CA ARG A 29 2.58 -11.94 -5.13
C ARG A 29 1.58 -12.69 -4.25
N ALA A 30 0.99 -12.00 -3.28
CA ALA A 30 0.05 -12.57 -2.33
C ALA A 30 -1.15 -13.24 -3.02
N ASN A 31 -1.56 -14.39 -2.47
CA ASN A 31 -2.69 -15.21 -2.90
C ASN A 31 -2.99 -16.25 -1.80
N HIS A 32 -4.10 -16.97 -1.92
CA HIS A 32 -4.54 -18.01 -0.98
C HIS A 32 -3.50 -19.10 -0.62
N THR A 33 -2.53 -19.41 -1.49
CA THR A 33 -1.47 -20.39 -1.17
C THR A 33 -0.30 -19.78 -0.37
N GLN A 34 -0.20 -18.46 -0.33
CA GLN A 34 0.90 -17.70 0.27
C GLN A 34 0.35 -16.58 1.18
N ILE A 35 -0.55 -16.95 2.09
CA ILE A 35 -1.27 -16.04 3.02
C ILE A 35 -0.31 -15.11 3.77
N GLY A 36 0.85 -15.60 4.20
CA GLY A 36 1.86 -14.81 4.90
C GLY A 36 2.36 -13.58 4.12
N LEU A 37 2.25 -13.58 2.78
CA LEU A 37 2.62 -12.43 1.95
C LEU A 37 1.65 -11.25 2.10
N TYR A 38 0.37 -11.49 2.41
CA TYR A 38 -0.58 -10.41 2.70
C TYR A 38 -0.16 -9.67 3.96
N LEU A 39 0.11 -10.40 5.06
CA LEU A 39 0.51 -9.80 6.32
C LEU A 39 1.81 -9.01 6.15
N GLN A 40 2.83 -9.60 5.52
CA GLN A 40 4.09 -8.91 5.23
C GLN A 40 3.88 -7.65 4.38
N ALA A 41 2.97 -7.71 3.38
CA ALA A 41 2.61 -6.54 2.60
C ALA A 41 1.96 -5.44 3.46
N PHE A 42 1.01 -5.80 4.32
CA PHE A 42 0.33 -4.85 5.20
C PHE A 42 1.27 -4.23 6.23
N PHE A 43 2.23 -4.99 6.77
CA PHE A 43 3.29 -4.46 7.62
C PHE A 43 4.13 -3.40 6.88
N GLY A 44 4.65 -3.74 5.70
CA GLY A 44 5.47 -2.81 4.91
C GLY A 44 4.70 -1.55 4.52
N LEU A 45 3.46 -1.70 4.04
CA LEU A 45 2.61 -0.58 3.63
C LEU A 45 2.22 0.31 4.82
N SER A 46 1.76 -0.25 5.94
CA SER A 46 1.36 0.53 7.11
C SER A 46 2.52 1.35 7.66
N ILE A 47 3.69 0.72 7.87
CA ILE A 47 4.89 1.40 8.38
C ILE A 47 5.40 2.44 7.38
N GLY A 48 5.47 2.06 6.10
CA GLY A 48 5.98 2.92 5.04
C GLY A 48 5.14 4.18 4.87
N LEU A 49 3.81 4.04 4.74
CA LEU A 49 2.88 5.14 4.58
C LEU A 49 2.81 6.04 5.82
N GLU A 50 2.84 5.46 7.03
CA GLU A 50 2.88 6.25 8.28
C GLU A 50 4.13 7.15 8.33
N ARG A 51 5.31 6.58 8.04
CA ARG A 51 6.56 7.35 8.03
C ARG A 51 6.56 8.41 6.94
N MET A 52 6.04 8.09 5.75
CA MET A 52 5.93 9.03 4.63
C MET A 52 5.04 10.23 4.98
N GLY A 53 3.86 9.98 5.53
CA GLY A 53 2.96 11.06 5.94
C GLY A 53 3.52 11.90 7.08
N LYS A 54 4.28 11.30 8.02
CA LYS A 54 4.99 12.04 9.06
C LYS A 54 6.10 12.92 8.47
N LEU A 55 6.84 12.45 7.46
CA LEU A 55 7.82 13.26 6.74
C LEU A 55 7.17 14.46 6.04
N ILE A 56 6.00 14.27 5.41
CA ILE A 56 5.21 15.36 4.82
C ILE A 56 4.89 16.42 5.89
N PHE A 57 4.36 16.00 7.04
CA PHE A 57 4.05 16.92 8.14
C PHE A 57 5.30 17.64 8.67
N ILE A 58 6.41 16.93 8.85
CA ILE A 58 7.68 17.51 9.34
C ILE A 58 8.19 18.58 8.37
N ALA A 59 8.15 18.30 7.07
CA ALA A 59 8.59 19.25 6.04
C ALA A 59 7.69 20.48 5.98
N ASP A 60 6.36 20.30 5.98
CA ASP A 60 5.39 21.40 6.02
C ASP A 60 5.55 22.27 7.28
N HIS A 61 5.72 21.65 8.44
CA HIS A 61 5.95 22.38 9.69
C HIS A 61 7.25 23.21 9.63
N ALA A 62 8.35 22.63 9.14
CA ALA A 62 9.61 23.34 9.02
C ALA A 62 9.49 24.55 8.06
N ILE A 63 8.76 24.40 6.95
CA ILE A 63 8.52 25.49 5.99
C ILE A 63 7.70 26.62 6.63
N THR A 64 6.61 26.26 7.33
CA THR A 64 5.67 27.23 7.91
C THR A 64 6.16 27.90 9.19
N HIS A 65 7.16 27.32 9.86
CA HIS A 65 7.71 27.81 11.13
C HIS A 65 9.17 28.26 11.02
N GLY A 66 9.59 28.76 9.84
CA GLY A 66 10.90 29.40 9.67
C GLY A 66 12.10 28.47 9.86
N GLY A 67 11.96 27.19 9.49
CA GLY A 67 12.98 26.15 9.62
C GLY A 67 12.91 25.37 10.93
N CYS A 68 11.99 25.68 11.84
CA CYS A 68 11.83 24.96 13.10
C CYS A 68 11.08 23.63 12.91
N PHE A 69 11.72 22.54 13.31
CA PHE A 69 11.11 21.21 13.29
C PHE A 69 10.08 21.02 14.42
N PRO A 70 9.06 20.17 14.20
CA PRO A 70 8.08 19.85 15.23
C PRO A 70 8.73 19.14 16.42
N ASN A 71 8.21 19.37 17.62
CA ASN A 71 8.64 18.64 18.82
C ASN A 71 7.92 17.29 18.97
N ASP A 72 8.34 16.49 19.95
CA ASP A 72 7.74 15.19 20.22
C ASP A 72 6.24 15.25 20.50
N MET A 73 5.74 16.32 21.12
CA MET A 73 4.31 16.49 21.37
C MET A 73 3.55 16.67 20.06
N ASN A 74 4.08 17.46 19.13
CA ASN A 74 3.49 17.64 17.80
C ASN A 74 3.45 16.31 17.01
N LEU A 75 4.52 15.51 17.07
CA LEU A 75 4.57 14.20 16.40
C LEU A 75 3.62 13.17 17.03
N ARG A 76 3.47 13.17 18.35
CA ARG A 76 2.54 12.26 19.05
C ARG A 76 1.08 12.55 18.72
N GLN A 77 0.72 13.82 18.49
CA GLN A 77 -0.64 14.21 18.08
C GLN A 77 -1.04 13.68 16.69
N ILE A 78 -0.09 13.24 15.88
CA ILE A 78 -0.35 12.61 14.57
C ILE A 78 -0.80 11.15 14.75
N GLY A 79 -0.35 10.49 15.82
CA GLY A 79 -0.71 9.10 16.12
C GLY A 79 -0.24 8.08 15.08
N HIS A 80 -0.87 6.90 15.10
CA HIS A 80 -0.66 5.79 14.15
C HIS A 80 -1.87 5.58 13.21
N ASP A 81 -2.85 6.48 13.28
CA ASP A 81 -4.08 6.41 12.48
C ASP A 81 -3.77 6.95 11.09
N LEU A 82 -3.57 6.04 10.13
CA LEU A 82 -3.19 6.38 8.78
C LEU A 82 -4.27 7.25 8.10
N SER A 83 -5.55 6.98 8.34
CA SER A 83 -6.64 7.74 7.74
C SER A 83 -6.58 9.22 8.14
N LYS A 84 -6.34 9.51 9.43
CA LYS A 84 -6.15 10.89 9.91
C LYS A 84 -4.90 11.54 9.31
N LEU A 85 -3.82 10.76 9.19
CA LEU A 85 -2.57 11.24 8.60
C LEU A 85 -2.74 11.62 7.12
N LEU A 86 -3.44 10.80 6.34
CA LEU A 86 -3.73 11.10 4.93
C LEU A 86 -4.61 12.34 4.79
N THR A 87 -5.61 12.53 5.65
CA THR A 87 -6.40 13.77 5.67
C THR A 87 -5.55 15.01 5.97
N LYS A 88 -4.55 14.90 6.86
CA LYS A 88 -3.59 16.00 7.08
C LYS A 88 -2.73 16.24 5.84
N CYS A 89 -2.28 15.18 5.16
CA CYS A 89 -1.51 15.30 3.91
C CYS A 89 -2.33 15.99 2.81
N GLU A 90 -3.64 15.73 2.74
CA GLU A 90 -4.56 16.38 1.81
C GLU A 90 -4.69 17.88 2.07
N ILE A 91 -4.81 18.29 3.33
CA ILE A 91 -4.79 19.72 3.70
C ILE A 91 -3.46 20.37 3.29
N ILE A 92 -2.34 19.70 3.54
CA ILE A 92 -1.01 20.19 3.15
C ILE A 92 -0.90 20.29 1.62
N SER A 93 -1.37 19.29 0.88
CA SER A 93 -1.36 19.26 -0.58
C SER A 93 -2.10 20.47 -1.16
N ASN A 94 -3.28 20.79 -0.62
CA ASN A 94 -4.09 21.92 -1.05
C ASN A 94 -3.39 23.28 -0.81
N ASN A 95 -2.49 23.35 0.17
CA ASN A 95 -1.69 24.54 0.46
C ASN A 95 -0.40 24.61 -0.38
N CYS A 96 -0.05 23.56 -1.13
CA CYS A 96 1.20 23.44 -1.87
C CYS A 96 1.18 24.05 -3.29
N GLY A 97 0.21 24.91 -3.62
CA GLY A 97 0.12 25.55 -4.94
C GLY A 97 -0.38 24.60 -6.03
N GLU A 98 -0.64 25.14 -7.24
CA GLU A 98 -1.39 24.42 -8.28
C GLU A 98 -0.54 23.58 -9.26
N TYR A 99 0.78 23.65 -9.19
CA TYR A 99 1.66 23.33 -10.33
C TYR A 99 2.32 21.95 -10.34
N HIS A 100 1.89 20.98 -9.51
CA HIS A 100 2.50 19.64 -9.50
C HIS A 100 1.54 18.53 -9.96
N HIS A 101 2.08 17.58 -10.74
CA HIS A 101 1.35 16.40 -11.21
C HIS A 101 0.93 15.50 -10.03
N TYR A 102 -0.25 14.88 -10.14
CA TYR A 102 -0.81 13.97 -9.15
C TYR A 102 -1.11 14.59 -7.76
N LYS A 103 -1.40 15.89 -7.70
CA LYS A 103 -1.69 16.64 -6.46
C LYS A 103 -2.93 16.18 -5.69
N ASP A 104 -3.90 15.62 -6.42
CA ASP A 104 -5.20 15.26 -5.85
C ASP A 104 -5.15 13.88 -5.22
N ARG A 105 -5.69 13.76 -4.00
CA ARG A 105 -5.84 12.47 -3.34
C ARG A 105 -6.72 11.57 -4.20
N PRO A 106 -6.34 10.32 -4.45
CA PRO A 106 -7.19 9.40 -5.18
C PRO A 106 -8.41 9.00 -4.32
N VAL A 107 -9.63 9.25 -4.84
CA VAL A 107 -10.90 9.10 -4.09
C VAL A 107 -11.79 7.94 -4.56
N ASP A 108 -11.30 7.05 -5.42
CA ASP A 108 -12.11 5.90 -5.85
C ASP A 108 -12.45 4.99 -4.66
N ASN A 109 -13.52 4.21 -4.78
CA ASN A 109 -13.92 3.27 -3.74
C ASN A 109 -12.78 2.29 -3.38
N ILE A 110 -12.02 1.82 -4.37
CA ILE A 110 -10.89 0.91 -4.13
C ILE A 110 -9.80 1.58 -3.29
N HIS A 111 -9.49 2.86 -3.53
CA HIS A 111 -8.52 3.60 -2.72
C HIS A 111 -8.97 3.73 -1.28
N ARG A 112 -10.24 4.10 -1.04
CA ARG A 112 -10.81 4.25 0.30
C ARG A 112 -10.80 2.95 1.11
N GLU A 113 -11.09 1.82 0.49
CA GLU A 113 -11.02 0.50 1.14
C GLU A 113 -9.56 0.11 1.45
N ILE A 114 -8.62 0.38 0.54
CA ILE A 114 -7.19 0.16 0.80
C ILE A 114 -6.72 0.98 2.01
N GLU A 115 -7.03 2.29 2.03
CA GLU A 115 -6.65 3.16 3.15
C GLU A 115 -7.24 2.67 4.47
N THR A 116 -8.53 2.33 4.47
CA THR A 116 -9.24 1.81 5.65
C THR A 116 -8.59 0.55 6.21
N ILE A 117 -8.33 -0.44 5.35
CA ILE A 117 -7.79 -1.73 5.79
C ILE A 117 -6.35 -1.60 6.28
N ILE A 118 -5.51 -0.83 5.58
CA ILE A 118 -4.12 -0.61 6.01
C ILE A 118 -4.09 0.17 7.33
N SER A 119 -5.00 1.15 7.52
CA SER A 119 -5.15 1.88 8.79
C SER A 119 -5.56 0.95 9.93
N LEU A 120 -6.62 0.15 9.75
CA LEU A 120 -7.08 -0.83 10.73
C LEU A 120 -6.02 -1.89 11.04
N PHE A 121 -5.25 -2.30 10.04
CA PHE A 121 -4.13 -3.21 10.25
C PHE A 121 -3.07 -2.60 11.15
N ALA A 122 -2.71 -1.34 10.90
CA ALA A 122 -1.71 -0.62 11.68
C ALA A 122 -2.09 -0.49 13.16
N THR A 123 -3.38 -0.25 13.45
CA THR A 123 -3.90 0.04 14.79
C THR A 123 -4.39 -1.20 15.55
N THR A 124 -4.94 -2.19 14.86
CA THR A 124 -5.76 -3.24 15.48
C THR A 124 -5.32 -4.64 15.07
N TYR A 125 -5.11 -4.89 13.78
CA TYR A 125 -4.89 -6.27 13.28
C TYR A 125 -3.44 -6.72 13.22
N ARG A 126 -2.49 -5.88 13.62
CA ARG A 126 -1.04 -6.19 13.60
C ARG A 126 -0.68 -7.53 14.26
N TYR A 127 -1.37 -7.88 15.34
CA TYR A 127 -1.19 -9.13 16.08
C TYR A 127 -2.42 -10.04 16.00
N TYR A 128 -3.24 -9.91 14.96
CA TYR A 128 -4.51 -10.62 14.81
C TYR A 128 -4.38 -12.13 15.11
N ASN A 129 -3.46 -12.82 14.44
CA ASN A 129 -3.27 -14.26 14.63
C ASN A 129 -2.86 -14.63 16.06
N LEU A 130 -1.99 -13.83 16.69
CA LEU A 130 -1.57 -14.07 18.08
C LEU A 130 -2.74 -13.85 19.05
N ASN A 131 -3.53 -12.80 18.83
CA ASN A 131 -4.72 -12.50 19.62
C ASN A 131 -5.80 -13.57 19.43
N TYR A 132 -5.96 -14.08 18.22
CA TYR A 132 -6.89 -15.17 17.91
C TYR A 132 -6.51 -16.44 18.68
N ILE A 133 -5.22 -16.83 18.66
CA ILE A 133 -4.70 -17.97 19.44
C ILE A 133 -4.88 -17.74 20.94
N ALA A 134 -4.61 -16.52 21.43
CA ALA A 134 -4.79 -16.14 22.83
C ALA A 134 -6.26 -16.01 23.26
N GLY A 135 -7.21 -16.14 22.33
CA GLY A 135 -8.65 -16.09 22.60
C GLY A 135 -9.25 -14.68 22.68
N SER A 136 -8.44 -13.62 22.63
CA SER A 136 -8.89 -12.23 22.67
C SER A 136 -9.37 -11.69 21.31
N GLY A 137 -9.02 -12.38 20.21
CA GLY A 137 -9.32 -11.97 18.83
C GLY A 137 -10.52 -12.66 18.17
N LYS A 138 -11.28 -13.52 18.86
CA LYS A 138 -12.30 -14.40 18.22
C LYS A 138 -13.45 -13.67 17.53
N ASN A 139 -13.75 -12.43 17.94
CA ASN A 139 -14.83 -11.62 17.34
C ASN A 139 -14.29 -10.58 16.33
N GLN A 140 -13.00 -10.61 16.01
CA GLN A 140 -12.41 -9.70 15.04
C GLN A 140 -12.43 -10.35 13.64
N GLU A 141 -12.83 -9.56 12.65
CA GLU A 141 -12.69 -9.96 11.24
C GLU A 141 -11.22 -10.12 10.86
N ASP A 142 -10.92 -11.16 10.06
CA ASP A 142 -9.57 -11.41 9.55
C ASP A 142 -9.18 -10.30 8.54
N PRO A 143 -8.05 -9.60 8.71
CA PRO A 143 -7.60 -8.57 7.78
C PRO A 143 -7.43 -9.06 6.33
N ILE A 144 -7.14 -10.35 6.12
CA ILE A 144 -6.98 -10.95 4.79
C ILE A 144 -8.34 -11.17 4.13
N SER A 145 -9.33 -11.67 4.88
CA SER A 145 -10.72 -11.78 4.42
C SER A 145 -11.28 -10.39 4.08
N LEU A 146 -11.06 -9.41 4.96
CA LEU A 146 -11.42 -8.00 4.72
C LEU A 146 -10.83 -7.46 3.42
N TRP A 147 -9.53 -7.69 3.19
CA TRP A 147 -8.88 -7.29 1.95
C TRP A 147 -9.48 -7.96 0.73
N TRP A 148 -9.79 -9.25 0.82
CA TRP A 148 -10.44 -9.97 -0.26
C TRP A 148 -11.80 -9.35 -0.60
N ASP A 149 -12.66 -9.21 0.41
CA ASP A 149 -14.05 -8.81 0.22
C ASP A 149 -14.19 -7.36 -0.23
N LYS A 150 -13.40 -6.47 0.36
CA LYS A 150 -13.54 -5.02 0.15
C LYS A 150 -12.64 -4.48 -0.95
N VAL A 151 -11.51 -5.12 -1.24
CA VAL A 151 -10.56 -4.63 -2.26
C VAL A 151 -10.53 -5.55 -3.46
N VAL A 152 -10.29 -6.85 -3.27
CA VAL A 152 -10.11 -7.79 -4.39
C VAL A 152 -11.40 -7.93 -5.21
N LEU A 153 -12.55 -8.09 -4.57
CA LEU A 153 -13.82 -8.22 -5.30
C LEU A 153 -14.17 -6.94 -6.08
N LEU A 154 -13.89 -5.75 -5.55
CA LEU A 154 -14.07 -4.49 -6.29
C LEU A 154 -13.13 -4.39 -7.51
N ILE A 155 -11.87 -4.79 -7.35
CA ILE A 155 -10.91 -4.88 -8.45
C ILE A 155 -11.41 -5.86 -9.52
N CYS A 156 -11.86 -7.05 -9.11
CA CYS A 156 -12.33 -8.07 -10.04
C CYS A 156 -13.56 -7.58 -10.80
N LYS A 157 -14.52 -6.96 -10.11
CA LYS A 157 -15.70 -6.36 -10.74
C LYS A 157 -15.34 -5.37 -11.86
N ARG A 158 -14.23 -4.64 -11.71
CA ARG A 158 -13.80 -3.62 -12.68
C ARG A 158 -12.88 -4.18 -13.78
N HIS A 159 -11.99 -5.12 -13.44
CA HIS A 159 -10.86 -5.49 -14.31
C HIS A 159 -10.82 -6.97 -14.69
N TYR A 160 -11.60 -7.83 -14.05
CA TYR A 160 -11.68 -9.25 -14.38
C TYR A 160 -12.83 -9.46 -15.38
N SER A 161 -12.51 -9.29 -16.66
CA SER A 161 -13.51 -9.36 -17.73
C SER A 161 -14.22 -10.71 -17.80
N LYS A 162 -15.48 -10.71 -18.26
CA LYS A 162 -16.26 -11.94 -18.44
C LYS A 162 -15.55 -12.95 -19.34
N HIS A 163 -14.94 -12.48 -20.43
CA HIS A 163 -14.11 -13.30 -21.31
C HIS A 163 -12.98 -14.02 -20.56
N GLN A 164 -12.27 -13.33 -19.67
CA GLN A 164 -11.19 -13.95 -18.90
C GLN A 164 -11.74 -14.94 -17.86
N GLN A 165 -12.88 -14.64 -17.23
CA GLN A 165 -13.55 -15.57 -16.32
C GLN A 165 -13.98 -16.85 -17.05
N ASP A 166 -14.49 -16.73 -18.27
CA ASP A 166 -14.92 -17.88 -19.08
C ASP A 166 -13.72 -18.73 -19.53
N ILE A 167 -12.58 -18.10 -19.86
CA ILE A 167 -11.31 -18.81 -20.11
C ILE A 167 -10.89 -19.60 -18.86
N ASP A 168 -10.86 -18.96 -17.70
CA ASP A 168 -10.40 -19.59 -16.46
C ASP A 168 -11.35 -20.71 -16.03
N ALA A 169 -12.66 -20.55 -16.21
CA ALA A 169 -13.69 -21.59 -15.98
C ALA A 169 -13.56 -22.77 -16.94
N ASN A 170 -13.39 -22.52 -18.24
CA ASN A 170 -13.17 -23.58 -19.23
C ASN A 170 -11.92 -24.39 -18.93
N TYR A 171 -10.84 -23.73 -18.51
CA TYR A 171 -9.62 -24.41 -18.09
C TYR A 171 -9.85 -25.28 -16.85
N GLY A 172 -10.65 -24.81 -15.88
CA GLY A 172 -11.10 -25.60 -14.74
C GLY A 172 -11.85 -26.87 -15.17
N ASN A 173 -12.79 -26.76 -16.12
CA ASN A 173 -13.53 -27.91 -16.65
C ASN A 173 -12.63 -28.94 -17.33
N VAL A 174 -11.63 -28.47 -18.10
CA VAL A 174 -10.66 -29.37 -18.76
C VAL A 174 -9.84 -30.12 -17.71
N LEU A 175 -9.37 -29.45 -16.66
CA LEU A 175 -8.60 -30.10 -15.59
C LEU A 175 -9.45 -31.09 -14.79
N GLU A 176 -10.72 -30.76 -14.51
CA GLU A 176 -11.66 -31.68 -13.86
C GLU A 176 -11.83 -32.97 -14.66
N HIS A 177 -12.02 -32.87 -15.99
CA HIS A 177 -12.14 -34.05 -16.85
C HIS A 177 -10.89 -34.92 -16.92
N ILE A 178 -9.69 -34.32 -16.86
CA ILE A 178 -8.43 -35.05 -16.99
C ILE A 178 -7.98 -35.62 -15.64
N LEU A 179 -8.13 -34.86 -14.55
CA LEU A 179 -7.50 -35.12 -13.26
C LEU A 179 -8.50 -35.39 -12.13
N GLY A 180 -9.78 -35.05 -12.27
CA GLY A 180 -10.77 -35.07 -11.16
C GLY A 180 -10.85 -36.42 -10.45
N ASN A 181 -10.83 -37.53 -11.19
CA ASN A 181 -10.90 -38.87 -10.62
C ASN A 181 -9.58 -39.35 -9.96
N ASN A 182 -8.46 -38.69 -10.25
CA ASN A 182 -7.11 -39.13 -9.85
C ASN A 182 -6.36 -38.09 -8.99
N SER A 183 -7.03 -37.00 -8.59
CA SER A 183 -6.43 -35.92 -7.81
C SER A 183 -7.39 -35.41 -6.75
N VAL A 184 -6.84 -34.86 -5.68
CA VAL A 184 -7.61 -34.21 -4.62
C VAL A 184 -7.08 -32.80 -4.45
N ILE A 185 -7.97 -31.81 -4.45
CA ILE A 185 -7.64 -30.41 -4.15
C ILE A 185 -7.93 -30.16 -2.68
N MET A 186 -6.92 -29.68 -1.95
CA MET A 186 -7.04 -29.30 -0.54
C MET A 186 -6.38 -27.94 -0.33
N HIS A 187 -7.07 -26.88 -0.74
CA HIS A 187 -6.65 -25.51 -0.47
C HIS A 187 -7.68 -24.79 0.40
N THR A 188 -7.24 -23.71 1.02
CA THR A 188 -8.08 -22.78 1.79
C THR A 188 -8.00 -21.42 1.13
N SER A 189 -9.14 -20.78 0.91
CA SER A 189 -9.24 -19.41 0.37
C SER A 189 -8.76 -18.36 1.38
N GLU A 190 -8.61 -17.11 0.91
CA GLU A 190 -8.32 -15.93 1.73
C GLU A 190 -9.38 -15.66 2.82
N GLU A 191 -10.60 -16.19 2.63
CA GLU A 191 -11.75 -16.06 3.54
C GLU A 191 -11.83 -17.24 4.53
N GLY A 192 -10.89 -18.20 4.47
CA GLY A 192 -10.92 -19.41 5.30
C GLY A 192 -11.81 -20.53 4.78
N ASN A 193 -12.52 -20.33 3.67
CA ASN A 193 -13.37 -21.35 3.06
C ASN A 193 -12.54 -22.41 2.30
N PRO A 194 -12.92 -23.69 2.33
CA PRO A 194 -12.24 -24.74 1.58
C PRO A 194 -12.40 -24.53 0.06
N ILE A 195 -11.34 -24.86 -0.68
CA ILE A 195 -11.32 -24.98 -2.14
C ILE A 195 -10.99 -26.44 -2.44
N ASN A 196 -11.96 -27.17 -2.99
CA ASN A 196 -11.90 -28.61 -3.19
C ASN A 196 -12.18 -29.07 -4.63
N ASP A 197 -12.44 -28.15 -5.55
CA ASP A 197 -12.71 -28.44 -6.96
C ASP A 197 -11.86 -27.56 -7.91
N TRP A 198 -11.66 -28.04 -9.13
CA TRP A 198 -10.79 -27.38 -10.11
C TRP A 198 -11.38 -26.05 -10.60
N GLN A 199 -12.70 -25.91 -10.64
CA GLN A 199 -13.36 -24.67 -11.10
C GLN A 199 -13.11 -23.54 -10.11
N ALA A 200 -13.37 -23.77 -8.81
CA ALA A 200 -13.13 -22.82 -7.74
C ALA A 200 -11.64 -22.44 -7.67
N LEU A 201 -10.74 -23.41 -7.80
CA LEU A 201 -9.30 -23.15 -7.82
C LEU A 201 -8.88 -22.25 -8.98
N MET A 202 -9.36 -22.52 -10.20
CA MET A 202 -9.03 -21.71 -11.38
C MET A 202 -9.65 -20.32 -11.32
N ALA A 203 -10.91 -20.20 -10.87
CA ALA A 203 -11.56 -18.91 -10.65
C ALA A 203 -10.78 -18.07 -9.63
N ARG A 204 -10.36 -18.68 -8.52
CA ARG A 204 -9.57 -18.03 -7.48
C ARG A 204 -8.22 -17.58 -8.02
N ARG A 205 -7.51 -18.43 -8.76
CA ARG A 205 -6.23 -18.10 -9.42
C ARG A 205 -6.39 -16.92 -10.39
N GLY A 206 -7.44 -16.92 -11.20
CA GLY A 206 -7.77 -15.85 -12.13
C GLY A 206 -7.99 -14.51 -11.42
N ALA A 207 -8.83 -14.52 -10.38
CA ALA A 207 -9.08 -13.36 -9.53
C ALA A 207 -7.80 -12.84 -8.87
N SER A 208 -6.99 -13.71 -8.24
CA SER A 208 -5.72 -13.32 -7.62
C SER A 208 -4.76 -12.68 -8.62
N ARG A 209 -4.68 -13.17 -9.86
CA ARG A 209 -3.82 -12.59 -10.92
C ARG A 209 -4.21 -11.16 -11.27
N VAL A 210 -5.52 -10.88 -11.38
CA VAL A 210 -6.03 -9.52 -11.61
C VAL A 210 -5.80 -8.65 -10.38
N ALA A 211 -6.11 -9.17 -9.19
CA ALA A 211 -5.93 -8.50 -7.91
C ALA A 211 -4.48 -8.09 -7.65
N GLN A 212 -3.51 -8.96 -7.93
CA GLN A 212 -2.08 -8.65 -7.79
C GLN A 212 -1.66 -7.47 -8.67
N LYS A 213 -2.15 -7.40 -9.90
CA LYS A 213 -1.80 -6.33 -10.85
C LYS A 213 -2.42 -5.00 -10.46
N TYR A 214 -3.72 -4.99 -10.18
CA TYR A 214 -4.46 -3.76 -9.93
C TYR A 214 -4.41 -3.33 -8.46
N GLY A 215 -4.27 -4.26 -7.52
CA GLY A 215 -4.04 -3.96 -6.10
C GLY A 215 -2.76 -3.17 -5.92
N ARG A 216 -1.66 -3.58 -6.58
CA ARG A 216 -0.43 -2.78 -6.63
C ARG A 216 -0.69 -1.38 -7.21
N LEU A 217 -1.37 -1.28 -8.35
CA LEU A 217 -1.65 0.01 -9.00
C LEU A 217 -2.40 0.95 -8.06
N TYR A 218 -3.53 0.51 -7.50
CA TYR A 218 -4.36 1.36 -6.65
C TYR A 218 -3.62 1.78 -5.37
N THR A 219 -2.85 0.88 -4.75
CA THR A 219 -1.97 1.24 -3.63
C THR A 219 -0.89 2.25 -4.05
N LEU A 220 -0.24 2.03 -5.19
CA LEU A 220 0.81 2.94 -5.70
C LEU A 220 0.27 4.31 -6.12
N GLN A 221 -1.00 4.42 -6.49
CA GLN A 221 -1.61 5.73 -6.77
C GLN A 221 -1.72 6.59 -5.50
N ILE A 222 -1.99 5.98 -4.34
CA ILE A 222 -1.95 6.67 -3.03
C ILE A 222 -0.51 7.10 -2.73
N VAL A 223 0.46 6.19 -2.91
CA VAL A 223 1.89 6.49 -2.71
C VAL A 223 2.37 7.60 -3.66
N ARG A 224 1.94 7.58 -4.93
CA ARG A 224 2.29 8.58 -5.94
C ARG A 224 1.82 9.96 -5.54
N TRP A 225 0.58 10.07 -5.06
CA TRP A 225 0.04 11.31 -4.53
C TRP A 225 0.86 11.83 -3.33
N LEU A 226 1.18 10.98 -2.36
CA LEU A 226 2.06 11.39 -1.26
C LEU A 226 3.46 11.79 -1.76
N SER A 227 3.97 11.12 -2.80
CA SER A 227 5.29 11.39 -3.38
C SER A 227 5.33 12.74 -4.08
N SER A 228 4.21 13.19 -4.65
CA SER A 228 4.12 14.50 -5.29
C SER A 228 4.15 15.60 -4.23
N ILE A 229 3.45 15.42 -3.10
CA ILE A 229 3.51 16.34 -1.96
C ILE A 229 4.95 16.44 -1.42
N ILE A 230 5.61 15.31 -1.17
CA ILE A 230 7.02 15.31 -0.69
C ILE A 230 7.93 16.03 -1.68
N SER A 231 7.73 15.84 -2.98
CA SER A 231 8.55 16.49 -4.01
C SER A 231 8.41 18.01 -3.97
N GLU A 232 7.18 18.49 -3.84
CA GLU A 232 6.90 19.92 -3.72
C GLU A 232 7.49 20.50 -2.43
N LEU A 233 7.26 19.86 -1.29
CA LEU A 233 7.81 20.30 0.00
C LEU A 233 9.34 20.25 0.03
N SER A 234 9.96 19.24 -0.57
CA SER A 234 11.42 19.15 -0.67
C SER A 234 11.98 20.30 -1.49
N PHE A 235 11.36 20.61 -2.64
CA PHE A 235 11.77 21.72 -3.49
C PHE A 235 11.62 23.07 -2.77
N ARG A 236 10.42 23.40 -2.27
CA ARG A 236 10.15 24.66 -1.58
C ARG A 236 11.01 24.81 -0.33
N GLY A 237 11.08 23.76 0.48
CA GLY A 237 11.88 23.74 1.71
C GLY A 237 13.35 24.01 1.46
N ALA A 238 13.97 23.30 0.51
CA ALA A 238 15.40 23.42 0.25
C ALA A 238 15.77 24.72 -0.50
N TYR A 239 15.00 25.10 -1.51
CA TYR A 239 15.38 26.15 -2.45
C TYR A 239 14.75 27.51 -2.14
N GLU A 240 13.49 27.56 -1.71
CA GLU A 240 12.81 28.82 -1.39
C GLU A 240 13.09 29.22 0.06
N HIS A 241 12.92 28.29 0.99
CA HIS A 241 13.07 28.52 2.43
C HIS A 241 14.48 28.24 2.97
N LYS A 242 15.40 27.73 2.13
CA LYS A 242 16.81 27.45 2.48
C LYS A 242 16.98 26.51 3.68
N ILE A 243 16.06 25.57 3.87
CA ILE A 243 16.10 24.55 4.92
C ILE A 243 16.95 23.38 4.42
N GLU A 244 18.24 23.38 4.77
CA GLU A 244 19.23 22.39 4.33
C GLU A 244 18.75 20.94 4.51
N ALA A 245 18.08 20.66 5.64
CA ALA A 245 17.60 19.33 5.99
C ALA A 245 16.54 18.74 5.04
N LEU A 246 15.89 19.57 4.21
CA LEU A 246 14.91 19.14 3.20
C LEU A 246 15.53 18.91 1.80
N LEU A 247 16.82 19.20 1.63
CA LEU A 247 17.54 18.99 0.37
C LEU A 247 17.53 17.50 -0.01
N GLY A 248 16.97 17.16 -1.17
CA GLY A 248 16.92 15.79 -1.70
C GLY A 248 15.96 14.85 -0.95
N LEU A 249 15.09 15.36 -0.07
CA LEU A 249 14.11 14.55 0.66
C LEU A 249 13.21 13.72 -0.27
N ASN A 250 12.96 14.20 -1.49
CA ASN A 250 12.13 13.53 -2.47
C ASN A 250 12.82 12.37 -3.22
N GLU A 251 14.16 12.28 -3.18
CA GLU A 251 14.91 11.33 -4.02
C GLU A 251 14.44 9.86 -3.86
N PRO A 252 14.24 9.33 -2.63
CA PRO A 252 13.80 7.94 -2.46
C PRO A 252 12.40 7.65 -3.03
N PHE A 253 11.56 8.68 -3.14
CA PHE A 253 10.16 8.55 -3.57
C PHE A 253 9.95 8.77 -5.07
N SER A 254 10.97 9.25 -5.78
CA SER A 254 10.92 9.55 -7.22
C SER A 254 10.45 8.37 -8.09
N ILE A 255 10.77 7.13 -7.68
CA ILE A 255 10.33 5.91 -8.39
C ILE A 255 8.81 5.74 -8.42
N PHE A 256 8.08 6.33 -7.48
CA PHE A 256 6.62 6.24 -7.42
C PHE A 256 5.91 7.32 -8.25
N LEU A 257 6.64 8.34 -8.73
CA LEU A 257 6.12 9.40 -9.60
C LEU A 257 6.11 8.97 -11.06
N ASN A 258 5.35 7.93 -11.37
CA ASN A 258 5.24 7.38 -12.71
C ASN A 258 3.79 7.16 -13.14
N GLU A 259 3.58 7.04 -14.44
CA GLU A 259 2.29 6.77 -15.04
C GLU A 259 1.70 5.41 -14.62
N ASP A 260 0.38 5.30 -14.65
CA ASP A 260 -0.34 4.09 -14.25
C ASP A 260 0.16 2.83 -14.96
N LYS A 261 0.53 2.94 -16.24
CA LYS A 261 1.08 1.82 -17.00
C LYS A 261 2.34 1.25 -16.32
N TYR A 262 3.27 2.12 -15.95
CA TYR A 262 4.52 1.74 -15.29
C TYR A 262 4.25 1.14 -13.91
N LEU A 263 3.43 1.81 -13.09
CA LEU A 263 3.05 1.36 -11.74
C LEU A 263 2.41 -0.04 -11.76
N ARG A 264 1.61 -0.30 -12.79
CA ARG A 264 0.86 -1.55 -12.96
C ARG A 264 1.73 -2.71 -13.47
N GLU A 265 2.64 -2.44 -14.41
CA GLU A 265 3.44 -3.47 -15.09
C GLU A 265 4.65 -3.91 -14.27
N ARG A 266 5.22 -3.00 -13.45
CA ARG A 266 6.36 -3.30 -12.60
C ARG A 266 5.97 -4.24 -11.45
N LYS A 267 6.65 -5.39 -11.36
CA LYS A 267 6.38 -6.45 -10.37
C LYS A 267 7.22 -6.32 -9.09
N THR A 268 8.36 -5.63 -9.15
CA THR A 268 9.31 -5.51 -8.04
C THR A 268 9.71 -4.06 -7.86
N TRP A 269 9.63 -3.59 -6.63
CA TRP A 269 9.88 -2.21 -6.22
C TRP A 269 11.01 -2.17 -5.20
N SER A 270 12.03 -1.37 -5.49
CA SER A 270 13.12 -1.03 -4.59
C SER A 270 13.65 0.34 -5.02
N ILE A 271 14.09 1.14 -4.05
CA ILE A 271 14.70 2.44 -4.33
C ILE A 271 16.16 2.28 -4.81
N TYR A 272 16.73 1.09 -4.62
CA TYR A 272 18.02 0.72 -5.17
C TYR A 272 17.83 0.08 -6.55
N ARG A 273 18.65 0.48 -7.53
CA ARG A 273 18.65 -0.15 -8.85
C ARG A 273 18.93 -1.65 -8.70
N LYS A 274 18.02 -2.47 -9.23
CA LYS A 274 18.29 -3.82 -9.69
C LYS A 274 18.20 -3.81 -11.21
#